data_AF-A0AAU5VK86-F1
#
_entry.id   AF-A0AAU5VK86-F1
#
_cell.length_a   1.000
_cell.length_b   1.000
_cell.length_c   1.000
_cell.angle_alpha   90.00
_cell.angle_beta   90.00
_cell.angle_gamma   90.00
#
_symmetry.space_group_name_H-M   'P 1'
#
loop_
_entity.id
_entity.type
_entity.pdbx_description
1 polymer ?
#
loop_
_entity_poly.entity_id
_entity_poly.type
_entity_poly.pdbx_seq_one_letter_code
_entity_poly.pdbx_strand_id
1 'polypeptide(L)'
;MTDWSTLTDACGSAEHVPALLDRFEADPSGVWSELMDHLCPQLDLAFTASFAALPRLAEIATAGRPGTLGWVLLAAGAIASCSPGLSDPGSPLTVFSAPIAVLHDLTDRRLSQTAGAEEYVNLLQALLSFEGVEIWDRSLDGLQSGEYEVDCPYCGVNIFVVIGQDDSFCCTDDYALQDVLKSPLQPARTQQLEGLPRRLFSRALADGQEGLAHGVRYLFGRAACPDCGTDFSVAERVAGWIL
;
A
#
# COMPACT_ATOMS: atom_id res chain seq x y z
N MET A 1 -4.06 20.00 22.43
CA MET A 1 -5.19 20.34 21.54
C MET A 1 -4.59 21.02 20.33
N THR A 2 -4.81 20.48 19.14
CA THR A 2 -4.26 20.99 17.87
C THR A 2 -4.93 22.31 17.50
N ASP A 3 -4.16 23.32 17.12
CA ASP A 3 -4.69 24.59 16.59
C ASP A 3 -4.88 24.50 15.07
N TRP A 4 -6.07 24.04 14.67
CA TRP A 4 -6.41 23.80 13.27
C TRP A 4 -6.44 25.05 12.39
N SER A 5 -6.57 26.24 12.98
CA SER A 5 -6.55 27.51 12.24
C SER A 5 -5.18 27.83 11.62
N THR A 6 -4.12 27.19 12.14
CA THR A 6 -2.74 27.34 11.65
C THR A 6 -2.35 26.28 10.62
N LEU A 7 -3.21 25.28 10.39
CA LEU A 7 -2.95 24.15 9.52
C LEU A 7 -3.66 24.32 8.19
N THR A 8 -3.18 23.59 7.19
CA THR A 8 -3.74 23.60 5.84
C THR A 8 -4.10 22.20 5.38
N ASP A 9 -5.11 22.13 4.53
CA ASP A 9 -5.53 20.95 3.79
C ASP A 9 -5.52 21.24 2.27
N ALA A 10 -6.05 20.34 1.44
CA ALA A 10 -6.08 20.53 -0.01
C ALA A 10 -6.85 21.78 -0.50
N CYS A 11 -7.77 22.30 0.33
CA CYS A 11 -8.68 23.39 0.01
C CYS A 11 -8.28 24.72 0.68
N GLY A 12 -7.24 24.73 1.51
CA GLY A 12 -6.78 25.92 2.21
C GLY A 12 -6.77 25.71 3.72
N SER A 13 -7.57 26.48 4.47
CA SER A 13 -7.63 26.41 5.93
C SER A 13 -8.24 25.09 6.41
N ALA A 14 -7.67 24.51 7.48
CA ALA A 14 -8.10 23.24 8.05
C ALA A 14 -9.07 23.36 9.24
N GLU A 15 -9.67 24.53 9.49
CA GLU A 15 -10.56 24.75 10.63
C GLU A 15 -11.79 23.83 10.66
N HIS A 16 -12.26 23.35 9.50
CA HIS A 16 -13.40 22.44 9.40
C HIS A 16 -13.03 20.96 9.63
N VAL A 17 -11.74 20.61 9.61
CA VAL A 17 -11.28 19.21 9.69
C VAL A 17 -11.77 18.48 10.95
N PRO A 18 -11.80 19.08 12.16
CA PRO A 18 -12.37 18.42 13.33
C PRO A 18 -13.82 17.97 13.14
N ALA A 19 -14.66 18.84 12.57
CA ALA A 19 -16.06 18.51 12.29
C ALA A 19 -16.19 17.45 11.20
N LEU A 20 -15.28 17.45 10.22
CA LEU A 20 -15.19 16.42 9.20
C LEU A 20 -14.82 15.05 9.79
N LEU A 21 -13.89 15.01 10.75
CA LEU A 21 -13.50 13.80 11.48
C LEU A 21 -14.63 13.26 12.37
N ASP A 22 -15.41 14.13 13.00
CA ASP A 22 -16.59 13.71 13.79
C ASP A 22 -17.70 13.13 12.89
N ARG A 23 -17.90 13.71 11.69
CA ARG A 23 -18.82 13.15 10.68
C ARG A 23 -18.31 11.81 10.14
N PHE A 24 -17.01 11.72 9.87
CA PHE A 24 -16.36 10.48 9.45
C PHE A 24 -16.46 9.41 10.52
N GLU A 25 -16.34 9.76 11.80
CA GLU A 25 -16.64 8.86 12.90
C GLU A 25 -18.09 8.33 12.74
N ALA A 26 -19.07 9.20 12.61
CA ALA A 26 -20.48 8.79 12.51
C ALA A 26 -20.81 7.92 11.27
N ASP A 27 -20.29 8.26 10.09
CA ASP A 27 -20.53 7.55 8.82
C ASP A 27 -19.28 7.56 7.91
N PRO A 28 -18.34 6.62 8.13
CA PRO A 28 -17.10 6.58 7.37
C PRO A 28 -17.31 6.43 5.86
N SER A 29 -18.24 5.56 5.45
CA SER A 29 -18.52 5.29 4.04
C SER A 29 -19.10 6.49 3.32
N GLY A 30 -20.02 7.23 3.94
CA GLY A 30 -20.65 8.41 3.35
C GLY A 30 -19.74 9.63 3.29
N VAL A 31 -18.70 9.67 4.14
CA VAL A 31 -17.78 10.81 4.28
C VAL A 31 -16.41 10.54 3.65
N TRP A 32 -16.11 9.30 3.26
CA TRP A 32 -14.79 8.88 2.76
C TRP A 32 -14.23 9.81 1.68
N SER A 33 -14.97 10.05 0.60
CA SER A 33 -14.48 10.91 -0.51
C SER A 33 -14.13 12.30 -0.01
N GLU A 34 -15.02 12.94 0.76
CA GLU A 34 -14.78 14.28 1.30
C GLU A 34 -13.59 14.30 2.25
N LEU A 35 -13.46 13.31 3.14
CA LEU A 35 -12.30 13.21 4.04
C LEU A 35 -10.99 13.13 3.25
N MET A 36 -10.93 12.23 2.27
CA MET A 36 -9.71 11.99 1.52
C MET A 36 -9.41 13.14 0.56
N ASP A 37 -10.39 13.76 -0.08
CA ASP A 37 -10.17 14.94 -0.93
C ASP A 37 -9.53 16.11 -0.15
N HIS A 38 -9.86 16.26 1.13
CA HIS A 38 -9.26 17.28 1.99
C HIS A 38 -7.90 16.85 2.57
N LEU A 39 -7.80 15.64 3.13
CA LEU A 39 -6.62 15.21 3.89
C LEU A 39 -5.58 14.45 3.08
N CYS A 40 -5.96 13.72 2.05
CA CYS A 40 -5.03 12.98 1.21
C CYS A 40 -5.60 12.82 -0.20
N PRO A 41 -5.71 13.92 -0.97
CA PRO A 41 -6.26 13.88 -2.31
C PRO A 41 -5.48 12.86 -3.14
N GLN A 42 -6.21 12.07 -3.94
CA GLN A 42 -5.66 10.99 -4.77
C GLN A 42 -4.87 9.91 -4.00
N LEU A 43 -4.89 9.93 -2.66
CA LEU A 43 -4.20 9.02 -1.76
C LEU A 43 -2.67 9.07 -1.84
N ASP A 44 -2.10 10.16 -2.38
CA ASP A 44 -0.65 10.30 -2.63
C ASP A 44 -0.04 11.63 -2.15
N LEU A 45 -0.85 12.56 -1.64
CA LEU A 45 -0.40 13.88 -1.19
C LEU A 45 -1.00 14.24 0.18
N ALA A 46 -0.15 14.52 1.17
CA ALA A 46 -0.58 14.98 2.48
C ALA A 46 -0.19 16.44 2.77
N PHE A 47 -0.92 17.02 3.71
CA PHE A 47 -0.75 18.37 4.24
C PHE A 47 -0.53 18.33 5.75
N THR A 48 -0.30 19.49 6.36
CA THR A 48 -0.12 19.59 7.81
C THR A 48 -1.35 19.13 8.59
N ALA A 49 -2.55 19.39 8.08
CA ALA A 49 -3.81 18.91 8.66
C ALA A 49 -3.94 17.38 8.61
N SER A 50 -3.42 16.74 7.56
CA SER A 50 -3.46 15.29 7.35
C SER A 50 -2.78 14.56 8.50
N PHE A 51 -1.52 14.90 8.77
CA PHE A 51 -0.78 14.28 9.86
C PHE A 51 -1.35 14.66 11.23
N ALA A 52 -1.84 15.89 11.37
CA ALA A 52 -2.50 16.33 12.60
C ALA A 52 -3.82 15.60 12.89
N ALA A 53 -4.42 14.91 11.90
CA ALA A 53 -5.59 14.07 12.07
C ALA A 53 -5.27 12.68 12.65
N LEU A 54 -4.02 12.20 12.57
CA LEU A 54 -3.61 10.86 13.03
C LEU A 54 -3.97 10.57 14.50
N PRO A 55 -3.79 11.49 15.47
CA PRO A 55 -4.24 11.26 16.84
C PRO A 55 -5.74 10.99 16.94
N ARG A 56 -6.56 11.76 16.22
CA ARG A 56 -8.02 11.61 16.25
C ARG A 56 -8.46 10.32 15.55
N LEU A 57 -7.81 9.94 14.46
CA LEU A 57 -8.04 8.64 13.79
C LEU A 57 -7.70 7.48 14.74
N ALA A 58 -6.60 7.54 15.49
CA ALA A 58 -6.25 6.53 16.48
C ALA A 58 -7.31 6.41 17.60
N GLU A 59 -7.87 7.54 18.07
CA GLU A 59 -8.97 7.54 19.04
C GLU A 59 -10.23 6.88 18.47
N ILE A 60 -10.63 7.23 17.24
CA ILE A 60 -11.79 6.63 16.57
C ILE A 60 -11.60 5.11 16.39
N ALA A 61 -10.40 4.69 15.98
CA ALA A 61 -10.06 3.28 15.81
C ALA A 61 -10.17 2.53 17.16
N THR A 62 -9.65 3.13 18.24
CA THR A 62 -9.67 2.54 19.59
C THR A 62 -11.08 2.43 20.17
N ALA A 63 -11.97 3.38 19.85
CA ALA A 63 -13.38 3.32 20.26
C ALA A 63 -14.12 2.10 19.68
N GLY A 64 -13.59 1.48 18.62
CA GLY A 64 -13.95 0.12 18.21
C GLY A 64 -15.38 -0.05 17.69
N ARG A 65 -15.98 1.00 17.11
CA ARG A 65 -17.33 0.90 16.54
C ARG A 65 -17.34 -0.09 15.35
N PRO A 66 -18.23 -1.11 15.35
CA PRO A 66 -18.30 -2.09 14.27
C PRO A 66 -18.51 -1.42 12.91
N GLY A 67 -17.72 -1.82 11.91
CA GLY A 67 -17.80 -1.26 10.56
C GLY A 67 -17.01 0.04 10.34
N THR A 68 -16.46 0.67 11.39
CA THR A 68 -15.65 1.89 11.25
C THR A 68 -14.15 1.61 11.14
N LEU A 69 -13.66 0.58 11.83
CA LEU A 69 -12.22 0.34 11.98
C LEU A 69 -11.48 0.26 10.63
N GLY A 70 -11.97 -0.52 9.67
CA GLY A 70 -11.33 -0.66 8.35
C GLY A 70 -11.09 0.68 7.67
N TRP A 71 -12.13 1.50 7.54
CA TRP A 71 -12.05 2.84 6.94
C TRP A 71 -11.03 3.74 7.64
N VAL A 72 -10.99 3.71 8.97
CA VAL A 72 -10.04 4.54 9.74
C VAL A 72 -8.60 4.10 9.50
N LEU A 73 -8.34 2.79 9.48
CA LEU A 73 -7.00 2.25 9.23
C LEU A 73 -6.54 2.56 7.80
N LEU A 74 -7.45 2.49 6.81
CA LEU A 74 -7.15 2.87 5.43
C LEU A 74 -6.84 4.36 5.28
N ALA A 75 -7.67 5.24 5.87
CA ALA A 75 -7.41 6.68 5.85
C ALA A 75 -6.06 7.02 6.50
N ALA A 76 -5.79 6.43 7.68
CA ALA A 76 -4.54 6.66 8.38
C ALA A 76 -3.32 6.11 7.63
N GLY A 77 -3.44 4.94 7.00
CA GLY A 77 -2.38 4.35 6.17
C GLY A 77 -2.03 5.20 4.95
N ALA A 78 -3.05 5.74 4.27
CA ALA A 78 -2.88 6.65 3.13
C ALA A 78 -2.25 8.00 3.53
N ILE A 79 -2.57 8.52 4.72
CA ILE A 79 -1.89 9.71 5.26
C ILE A 79 -0.43 9.37 5.61
N ALA A 80 -0.19 8.22 6.25
CA ALA A 80 1.13 7.81 6.68
C ALA A 80 2.10 7.55 5.51
N SER A 81 1.62 7.00 4.39
CA SER A 81 2.43 6.76 3.18
C SER A 81 2.94 8.06 2.55
N CYS A 82 2.27 9.19 2.79
CA CYS A 82 2.72 10.49 2.31
C CYS A 82 3.83 11.11 3.16
N SER A 83 4.17 10.51 4.31
CA SER A 83 5.30 10.97 5.10
C SER A 83 6.61 10.62 4.41
N PRO A 84 7.61 11.52 4.42
CA PRO A 84 8.99 11.11 4.22
C PRO A 84 9.36 9.98 5.19
N GLY A 85 10.23 9.06 4.77
CA GLY A 85 10.67 7.94 5.60
C GLY A 85 11.29 8.34 6.94
N LEU A 86 11.47 7.33 7.81
CA LEU A 86 11.90 7.49 9.21
C LEU A 86 13.33 8.04 9.41
N SER A 87 14.07 8.31 8.33
CA SER A 87 15.45 8.84 8.42
C SER A 87 15.51 10.28 8.92
N ASP A 88 14.41 11.04 8.81
CA ASP A 88 14.29 12.40 9.34
C ASP A 88 13.64 12.40 10.74
N PRO A 89 14.32 12.89 11.80
CA PRO A 89 13.73 13.04 13.12
C PRO A 89 12.51 13.97 13.17
N GLY A 90 12.38 14.88 12.18
CA GLY A 90 11.23 15.76 12.00
C GLY A 90 10.10 15.13 11.19
N SER A 91 10.24 13.88 10.72
CA SER A 91 9.22 13.25 9.90
C SER A 91 7.90 13.13 10.68
N PRO A 92 6.75 13.30 10.00
CA PRO A 92 5.44 13.03 10.60
C PRO A 92 5.35 11.67 11.28
N LEU A 93 5.97 10.62 10.72
CA LEU A 93 6.01 9.30 11.36
C LEU A 93 6.69 9.31 12.73
N THR A 94 7.73 10.12 12.91
CA THR A 94 8.42 10.27 14.20
C THR A 94 7.61 11.13 15.17
N VAL A 95 7.12 12.29 14.70
CA VAL A 95 6.35 13.25 15.49
C VAL A 95 5.05 12.63 16.03
N PHE A 96 4.36 11.84 15.20
CA PHE A 96 3.11 11.17 15.53
C PHE A 96 3.31 9.67 15.86
N SER A 97 4.49 9.29 16.35
CA SER A 97 4.83 7.89 16.64
C SER A 97 3.87 7.20 17.62
N ALA A 98 3.36 7.91 18.63
CA ALA A 98 2.41 7.33 19.58
C ALA A 98 1.06 6.92 18.94
N PRO A 99 0.31 7.81 18.25
CA PRO A 99 -0.90 7.40 17.55
C PRO A 99 -0.64 6.43 16.39
N ILE A 100 0.50 6.54 15.70
CA ILE A 100 0.90 5.57 14.67
C ILE A 100 1.08 4.17 15.27
N ALA A 101 1.70 4.05 16.45
CA ALA A 101 1.85 2.76 17.12
C ALA A 101 0.48 2.11 17.48
N VAL A 102 -0.51 2.93 17.85
CA VAL A 102 -1.89 2.45 18.09
C VAL A 102 -2.52 1.95 16.79
N LEU A 103 -2.43 2.72 15.72
CA LEU A 103 -2.97 2.34 14.41
C LEU A 103 -2.28 1.09 13.85
N HIS A 104 -0.96 0.99 14.00
CA HIS A 104 -0.16 -0.17 13.63
C HIS A 104 -0.65 -1.44 14.33
N ASP A 105 -0.77 -1.43 15.65
CA ASP A 105 -1.23 -2.59 16.43
C ASP A 105 -2.68 -3.00 16.08
N LEU A 106 -3.56 -2.02 15.84
CA LEU A 106 -4.93 -2.31 15.40
C LEU A 106 -4.98 -2.90 13.99
N THR A 107 -4.17 -2.40 13.06
CA THR A 107 -4.01 -2.97 11.70
C THR A 107 -3.46 -4.38 11.76
N ASP A 108 -2.43 -4.61 12.57
CA ASP A 108 -1.80 -5.92 12.74
C ASP A 108 -2.81 -6.97 13.20
N ARG A 109 -3.61 -6.65 14.22
CA ARG A 109 -4.68 -7.53 14.71
C ARG A 109 -5.76 -7.75 13.64
N ARG A 110 -6.16 -6.70 12.93
CA ARG A 110 -7.19 -6.79 11.88
C ARG A 110 -6.76 -7.70 10.75
N LEU A 111 -5.51 -7.60 10.28
CA LEU A 111 -4.95 -8.43 9.21
C LEU A 111 -5.16 -9.93 9.45
N SER A 112 -4.87 -10.42 10.66
CA SER A 112 -5.04 -11.84 11.02
C SER A 112 -6.49 -12.35 10.95
N GLN A 113 -7.46 -11.43 10.88
CA GLN A 113 -8.90 -11.72 10.85
C GLN A 113 -9.51 -11.44 9.47
N THR A 114 -8.73 -10.91 8.54
CA THR A 114 -9.20 -10.50 7.21
C THR A 114 -9.05 -11.65 6.22
N ALA A 115 -10.19 -12.16 5.75
CA ALA A 115 -10.23 -13.22 4.75
C ALA A 115 -10.16 -12.69 3.30
N GLY A 116 -10.73 -11.51 3.03
CA GLY A 116 -10.78 -10.95 1.68
C GLY A 116 -9.41 -10.43 1.23
N ALA A 117 -8.94 -10.90 0.06
CA ALA A 117 -7.61 -10.55 -0.45
C ALA A 117 -7.41 -9.04 -0.67
N GLU A 118 -8.43 -8.35 -1.18
CA GLU A 118 -8.36 -6.90 -1.42
C GLU A 118 -8.23 -6.10 -0.12
N GLU A 119 -9.13 -6.33 0.85
CA GLU A 119 -9.03 -5.70 2.18
C GLU A 119 -7.69 -6.05 2.85
N TYR A 120 -7.21 -7.28 2.68
CA TYR A 120 -5.94 -7.72 3.24
C TYR A 120 -4.75 -6.95 2.66
N VAL A 121 -4.66 -6.81 1.34
CA VAL A 121 -3.58 -6.04 0.68
C VAL A 121 -3.63 -4.58 1.10
N ASN A 122 -4.82 -3.98 1.14
CA ASN A 122 -4.99 -2.59 1.58
C ASN A 122 -4.53 -2.37 3.03
N LEU A 123 -4.88 -3.29 3.94
CA LEU A 123 -4.42 -3.24 5.34
C LEU A 123 -2.92 -3.51 5.47
N LEU A 124 -2.37 -4.39 4.64
CA LEU A 124 -0.94 -4.69 4.65
C LEU A 124 -0.13 -3.48 4.19
N GLN A 125 -0.59 -2.78 3.17
CA GLN A 125 -0.03 -1.50 2.72
C GLN A 125 -0.10 -0.46 3.84
N ALA A 126 -1.26 -0.30 4.50
CA ALA A 126 -1.39 0.60 5.65
C ALA A 126 -0.39 0.25 6.77
N LEU A 127 -0.19 -1.04 7.07
CA LEU A 127 0.80 -1.49 8.05
C LEU A 127 2.21 -1.07 7.66
N LEU A 128 2.59 -1.25 6.39
CA LEU A 128 3.88 -0.84 5.85
C LEU A 128 4.09 0.68 5.87
N SER A 129 3.03 1.47 5.61
CA SER A 129 3.06 2.92 5.76
C SER A 129 3.42 3.35 7.18
N PHE A 130 2.82 2.72 8.19
CA PHE A 130 3.11 3.00 9.59
C PHE A 130 4.54 2.62 10.00
N GLU A 131 5.14 1.66 9.29
CA GLU A 131 6.53 1.23 9.48
C GLU A 131 7.53 2.07 8.66
N GLY A 132 7.05 2.99 7.82
CA GLY A 132 7.90 3.80 6.93
C GLY A 132 8.57 2.98 5.83
N VAL A 133 7.95 1.87 5.39
CA VAL A 133 8.47 1.04 4.29
C VAL A 133 8.05 1.66 2.96
N GLU A 134 8.88 2.56 2.44
CA GLU A 134 8.63 3.27 1.18
C GLU A 134 8.47 2.30 0.00
N ILE A 135 7.72 2.73 -1.02
CA ILE A 135 7.38 2.02 -2.27
C ILE A 135 6.43 0.84 -2.02
N TRP A 136 6.77 -0.08 -1.13
CA TRP A 136 5.93 -1.25 -0.87
C TRP A 136 4.69 -0.95 -0.03
N ASP A 137 4.62 0.23 0.57
CA ASP A 137 3.41 0.79 1.18
C ASP A 137 2.31 1.15 0.17
N ARG A 138 2.60 1.17 -1.14
CA ARG A 138 1.66 1.56 -2.20
C ARG A 138 1.72 0.72 -3.47
N SER A 139 2.51 -0.35 -3.46
CA SER A 139 2.81 -1.13 -4.68
C SER A 139 2.60 -2.62 -4.52
N LEU A 140 1.77 -3.01 -3.56
CA LEU A 140 1.30 -4.40 -3.42
C LEU A 140 -0.02 -4.62 -4.16
N ASP A 141 -0.71 -3.58 -4.62
CA ASP A 141 -1.98 -3.70 -5.36
C ASP A 141 -1.85 -4.56 -6.62
N GLY A 142 -0.68 -4.58 -7.26
CA GLY A 142 -0.42 -5.48 -8.40
C GLY A 142 -0.48 -6.97 -8.04
N LEU A 143 -0.29 -7.34 -6.76
CA LEU A 143 -0.54 -8.71 -6.29
C LEU A 143 -2.03 -9.04 -6.20
N GLN A 144 -2.89 -8.03 -6.01
CA GLN A 144 -4.34 -8.19 -5.99
C GLN A 144 -4.90 -8.19 -7.41
N SER A 145 -4.46 -7.26 -8.27
CA SER A 145 -4.88 -7.20 -9.67
C SER A 145 -4.32 -8.37 -10.49
N GLY A 146 -3.21 -8.95 -10.04
CA GLY A 146 -2.48 -10.01 -10.73
C GLY A 146 -1.55 -9.50 -11.82
N GLU A 147 -1.29 -8.19 -11.87
CA GLU A 147 -0.49 -7.57 -12.94
C GLU A 147 0.35 -6.38 -12.45
N TYR A 148 1.54 -6.25 -13.01
CA TYR A 148 2.35 -5.03 -12.99
C TYR A 148 2.74 -4.63 -14.40
N GLU A 149 2.81 -3.32 -14.64
CA GLU A 149 3.36 -2.75 -15.86
C GLU A 149 4.75 -2.18 -15.57
N VAL A 150 5.76 -2.59 -16.34
CA VAL A 150 7.15 -2.17 -16.16
C VAL A 150 7.89 -2.04 -17.49
N ASP A 151 8.95 -1.23 -17.54
CA ASP A 151 9.84 -1.17 -18.70
C ASP A 151 10.98 -2.18 -18.61
N CYS A 152 11.33 -2.77 -19.75
CA CYS A 152 12.58 -3.49 -19.92
C CYS A 152 13.77 -2.58 -19.61
N PRO A 153 14.70 -2.98 -18.71
CA PRO A 153 15.85 -2.14 -18.35
C PRO A 153 16.87 -1.96 -19.48
N TYR A 154 16.74 -2.70 -20.59
CA TYR A 154 17.68 -2.64 -21.71
C TYR A 154 17.08 -1.97 -22.95
N CYS A 155 15.99 -2.52 -23.51
CA CYS A 155 15.39 -1.98 -24.73
C CYS A 155 14.27 -0.96 -24.48
N GLY A 156 13.84 -0.77 -23.22
CA GLY A 156 12.81 0.21 -22.86
C GLY A 156 11.40 -0.13 -23.35
N VAL A 157 11.16 -1.32 -23.88
CA VAL A 157 9.81 -1.77 -24.22
C VAL A 157 8.99 -1.96 -22.94
N ASN A 158 7.72 -1.59 -23.00
CA ASN A 158 6.76 -1.86 -21.96
C ASN A 158 6.50 -3.37 -21.84
N ILE A 159 6.42 -3.86 -20.61
CA ILE A 159 6.23 -5.27 -20.27
C ILE A 159 5.12 -5.38 -19.23
N PHE A 160 4.12 -6.19 -19.55
CA PHE A 160 3.15 -6.68 -18.57
C PHE A 160 3.75 -7.88 -17.85
N VAL A 161 3.78 -7.82 -16.52
CA VAL A 161 4.15 -8.92 -15.62
C VAL A 161 2.89 -9.45 -14.99
N VAL A 162 2.46 -10.63 -15.41
CA VAL A 162 1.21 -11.27 -14.98
C VAL A 162 1.52 -12.35 -13.96
N ILE A 163 0.92 -12.23 -12.77
CA ILE A 163 1.07 -13.14 -11.63
C ILE A 163 -0.27 -13.84 -11.41
N GLY A 164 -0.51 -14.90 -12.18
CA GLY A 164 -1.70 -15.75 -12.05
C GLY A 164 -1.48 -16.94 -11.12
N GLN A 165 -2.59 -17.57 -10.70
CA GLN A 165 -2.56 -18.78 -9.87
C GLN A 165 -2.04 -20.01 -10.63
N ASP A 166 -2.42 -20.14 -11.92
CA ASP A 166 -2.07 -21.29 -12.76
C ASP A 166 -0.93 -21.01 -13.74
N ASP A 167 -0.80 -19.75 -14.20
CA ASP A 167 0.23 -19.31 -15.14
C ASP A 167 0.76 -17.94 -14.73
N SER A 168 2.07 -17.76 -14.82
CA SER A 168 2.78 -16.54 -14.41
C SER A 168 3.86 -16.24 -15.45
N PHE A 169 3.71 -15.14 -16.17
CA PHE A 169 4.51 -14.80 -17.34
C PHE A 169 4.70 -13.30 -17.48
N CYS A 170 5.58 -12.89 -18.39
CA CYS A 170 5.61 -11.54 -18.90
C CYS A 170 5.47 -11.51 -20.44
N CYS A 171 4.92 -10.42 -20.95
CA CYS A 171 4.68 -10.18 -22.38
C CYS A 171 4.78 -8.67 -22.70
N THR A 172 5.00 -8.32 -23.96
CA THR A 172 5.16 -6.92 -24.43
C THR A 172 3.93 -6.38 -25.18
N ASP A 173 3.03 -7.27 -25.58
CA ASP A 173 1.80 -6.98 -26.32
C ASP A 173 0.56 -7.25 -25.44
N ASP A 174 -0.59 -6.68 -25.83
CA ASP A 174 -1.87 -6.89 -25.16
C ASP A 174 -2.31 -8.37 -25.25
N TYR A 175 -1.99 -9.13 -24.20
CA TYR A 175 -2.30 -10.55 -24.08
C TYR A 175 -3.79 -10.83 -23.83
N ALA A 176 -4.61 -9.81 -23.54
CA ALA A 176 -6.05 -9.96 -23.38
C ALA A 176 -6.76 -9.98 -24.74
N LEU A 177 -6.18 -9.34 -25.77
CA LEU A 177 -6.77 -9.23 -27.09
C LEU A 177 -6.18 -10.20 -28.13
N GLN A 178 -4.98 -10.74 -27.89
CA GLN A 178 -4.28 -11.59 -28.86
C GLN A 178 -3.37 -12.61 -28.18
N ASP A 179 -3.00 -13.65 -28.92
CA ASP A 179 -1.98 -14.60 -28.49
C ASP A 179 -0.60 -13.95 -28.65
N VAL A 180 0.13 -13.85 -27.55
CA VAL A 180 1.40 -13.11 -27.48
C VAL A 180 2.54 -14.03 -27.07
N LEU A 181 3.76 -13.65 -27.41
CA LEU A 181 4.93 -14.35 -26.91
C LEU A 181 5.03 -14.16 -25.38
N LYS A 182 4.84 -15.25 -24.65
CA LYS A 182 4.98 -15.30 -23.20
C LYS A 182 6.36 -15.77 -22.80
N SER A 183 6.99 -15.04 -21.91
CA SER A 183 8.21 -15.45 -21.21
C SER A 183 7.85 -15.84 -19.77
N PRO A 184 8.14 -17.06 -19.30
CA PRO A 184 7.72 -17.49 -17.96
C PRO A 184 8.44 -16.73 -16.86
N LEU A 185 7.72 -16.34 -15.81
CA LEU A 185 8.32 -15.77 -14.61
C LEU A 185 9.04 -16.85 -13.80
N GLN A 186 10.11 -16.46 -13.12
CA GLN A 186 10.86 -17.31 -12.22
C GLN A 186 10.60 -16.88 -10.78
N PRO A 187 9.83 -17.65 -9.98
CA PRO A 187 9.57 -17.26 -8.60
C PRO A 187 10.83 -17.39 -7.75
N ALA A 188 11.03 -16.45 -6.83
CA ALA A 188 12.03 -16.57 -5.79
C ALA A 188 11.85 -17.88 -5.00
N ARG A 189 12.97 -18.51 -4.65
CA ARG A 189 12.96 -19.67 -3.75
C ARG A 189 12.67 -19.18 -2.34
N THR A 190 11.82 -19.90 -1.61
CA THR A 190 11.40 -19.48 -0.26
C THR A 190 12.55 -19.39 0.73
N GLN A 191 13.63 -20.16 0.51
CA GLN A 191 14.87 -20.12 1.29
C GLN A 191 15.78 -18.92 0.96
N GLN A 192 15.56 -18.25 -0.17
CA GLN A 192 16.30 -17.08 -0.62
C GLN A 192 15.56 -15.77 -0.31
N LEU A 193 14.33 -15.84 0.21
CA LEU A 193 13.62 -14.66 0.68
C LEU A 193 14.27 -14.18 1.99
N GLU A 194 14.68 -12.92 2.00
CA GLU A 194 15.26 -12.23 3.16
C GLU A 194 14.56 -10.87 3.35
N GLY A 195 14.70 -10.26 4.53
CA GLY A 195 14.13 -8.93 4.82
C GLY A 195 12.61 -8.84 4.62
N LEU A 196 12.16 -7.77 3.96
CA LEU A 196 10.75 -7.49 3.67
C LEU A 196 10.05 -8.63 2.91
N PRO A 197 10.58 -9.15 1.77
CA PRO A 197 9.98 -10.27 1.06
C PRO A 197 9.67 -11.49 1.94
N ARG A 198 10.61 -11.86 2.83
CA ARG A 198 10.42 -12.99 3.76
C ARG A 198 9.30 -12.72 4.75
N ARG A 199 9.22 -11.49 5.25
CA ARG A 199 8.21 -11.05 6.20
C ARG A 199 6.82 -11.06 5.57
N LEU A 200 6.66 -10.50 4.37
CA LEU A 200 5.40 -10.51 3.61
C LEU A 200 4.95 -11.95 3.33
N PHE A 201 5.84 -12.80 2.80
CA PHE A 201 5.55 -14.19 2.51
C PHE A 201 5.08 -14.97 3.75
N SER A 202 5.82 -14.83 4.85
CA SER A 202 5.54 -15.59 6.09
C SER A 202 4.26 -15.13 6.75
N ARG A 203 3.97 -13.81 6.70
CA ARG A 203 2.74 -13.22 7.23
C ARG A 203 1.52 -13.65 6.43
N ALA A 204 1.57 -13.52 5.09
CA ALA A 204 0.49 -13.95 4.21
C ALA A 204 0.14 -15.42 4.43
N LEU A 205 1.14 -16.31 4.59
CA LEU A 205 0.89 -17.72 4.93
C LEU A 205 0.27 -17.90 6.31
N ALA A 206 0.75 -17.19 7.33
CA ALA A 206 0.22 -17.29 8.69
C ALA A 206 -1.25 -16.84 8.77
N ASP A 207 -1.64 -15.88 7.94
CA ASP A 207 -3.01 -15.34 7.87
C ASP A 207 -3.90 -16.10 6.86
N GLY A 208 -3.40 -17.18 6.25
CA GLY A 208 -4.17 -18.00 5.29
C GLY A 208 -4.32 -17.40 3.88
N GLN A 209 -3.54 -16.37 3.55
CA GLN A 209 -3.52 -15.69 2.26
C GLN A 209 -2.52 -16.37 1.29
N GLU A 210 -2.80 -17.64 0.94
CA GLU A 210 -1.90 -18.45 0.11
C GLU A 210 -1.63 -17.85 -1.28
N GLY A 211 -2.66 -17.29 -1.92
CA GLY A 211 -2.54 -16.63 -3.22
C GLY A 211 -1.60 -15.42 -3.17
N LEU A 212 -1.67 -14.63 -2.10
CA LEU A 212 -0.77 -13.50 -1.89
C LEU A 212 0.66 -13.98 -1.62
N ALA A 213 0.83 -15.00 -0.77
CA ALA A 213 2.14 -15.59 -0.51
C ALA A 213 2.78 -16.17 -1.80
N HIS A 214 1.98 -16.76 -2.67
CA HIS A 214 2.40 -17.19 -4.00
C HIS A 214 2.89 -15.99 -4.83
N GLY A 215 2.07 -14.93 -4.93
CA GLY A 215 2.41 -13.75 -5.70
C GLY A 215 3.65 -13.02 -5.22
N VAL A 216 3.87 -12.93 -3.90
CA VAL A 216 5.11 -12.37 -3.31
C VAL A 216 6.36 -13.03 -3.87
N ARG A 217 6.34 -14.34 -4.12
CA ARG A 217 7.51 -15.04 -4.70
C ARG A 217 7.81 -14.60 -6.13
N TYR A 218 6.79 -14.28 -6.91
CA TYR A 218 6.95 -13.80 -8.29
C TYR A 218 7.35 -12.32 -8.33
N LEU A 219 6.73 -11.50 -7.49
CA LEU A 219 7.08 -10.09 -7.34
C LEU A 219 8.56 -9.90 -6.97
N PHE A 220 9.07 -10.70 -6.03
CA PHE A 220 10.49 -10.69 -5.67
C PHE A 220 11.33 -11.71 -6.46
N GLY A 221 10.81 -12.20 -7.58
CA GLY A 221 11.44 -13.15 -8.49
C GLY A 221 12.19 -12.47 -9.64
N ARG A 222 12.32 -13.22 -10.75
CA ARG A 222 12.97 -12.77 -11.98
C ARG A 222 12.06 -12.96 -13.19
N ALA A 223 12.30 -12.15 -14.21
CA ALA A 223 11.66 -12.24 -15.51
C ALA A 223 12.71 -12.01 -16.62
N ALA A 224 12.38 -12.41 -17.85
CA ALA A 224 13.19 -12.14 -19.02
C ALA A 224 12.34 -11.45 -20.08
N CYS A 225 12.82 -10.32 -20.61
CA CYS A 225 12.11 -9.55 -21.62
C CYS A 225 11.81 -10.44 -22.85
N PRO A 226 10.53 -10.56 -23.28
CA PRO A 226 10.17 -11.36 -24.46
C PRO A 226 10.87 -10.92 -25.75
N ASP A 227 11.14 -9.63 -25.90
CA ASP A 227 11.71 -9.06 -27.13
C ASP A 227 13.23 -9.20 -27.22
N CYS A 228 13.95 -8.89 -26.14
CA CYS A 228 15.41 -8.84 -26.15
C CYS A 228 16.09 -9.88 -25.25
N GLY A 229 15.33 -10.68 -24.50
CA GLY A 229 15.83 -11.73 -23.62
C GLY A 229 16.56 -11.23 -22.37
N THR A 230 16.57 -9.92 -22.10
CA THR A 230 17.24 -9.36 -20.92
C THR A 230 16.56 -9.83 -19.64
N ASP A 231 17.33 -10.48 -18.76
CA ASP A 231 16.87 -10.85 -17.43
C ASP A 231 16.80 -9.62 -16.50
N PHE A 232 15.76 -9.55 -15.67
CA PHE A 232 15.59 -8.49 -14.68
C PHE A 232 14.91 -8.98 -13.40
N SER A 233 15.06 -8.21 -12.30
CA SER A 233 14.25 -8.39 -11.09
C SER A 233 12.92 -7.67 -11.25
N VAL A 234 11.81 -8.36 -11.02
CA VAL A 234 10.47 -7.76 -11.10
C VAL A 234 10.34 -6.64 -10.06
N ALA A 235 10.70 -6.90 -8.81
CA ALA A 235 10.64 -5.93 -7.72
C ALA A 235 11.46 -4.65 -7.99
N GLU A 236 12.68 -4.77 -8.53
CA GLU A 236 13.49 -3.59 -8.87
C GLU A 236 12.85 -2.77 -10.00
N ARG A 237 12.14 -3.42 -10.92
CA ARG A 237 11.44 -2.73 -12.01
C ARG A 237 10.18 -2.03 -11.55
N VAL A 238 9.38 -2.67 -10.69
CA VAL A 238 8.22 -2.06 -10.04
C VAL A 238 8.66 -0.87 -9.21
N ALA A 239 9.68 -1.03 -8.36
CA ALA A 239 10.19 0.06 -7.52
C ALA A 239 10.78 1.22 -8.33
N GLY A 240 11.45 0.93 -9.45
CA GLY A 240 12.08 1.95 -10.30
C GLY A 240 11.11 2.74 -11.19
N TRP A 241 9.81 2.43 -11.20
CA TRP A 241 8.77 3.23 -11.86
C TRP A 241 8.16 4.30 -10.94
N ILE A 242 8.46 4.25 -9.64
CA ILE A 242 7.82 5.07 -8.59
C ILE A 242 8.73 6.22 -8.12
N LEU A 243 9.97 6.29 -8.63
CA LEU A 243 10.96 7.35 -8.37
C LEU A 243 11.16 8.21 -9.63
#